data_AF-A0AAD5SAW7-F1
#
_entry.id   AF-A0AAD5SAW7-F1
#
_cell.length_a   1.000
_cell.length_b   1.000
_cell.length_c   1.000
_cell.angle_alpha   90.00
_cell.angle_beta   90.00
_cell.angle_gamma   90.00
#
_symmetry.space_group_name_H-M   'P 1'
#
loop_
_entity.id
_entity.type
_entity.pdbx_description
1 polymer ?
#
loop_
_entity_poly.entity_id
_entity_poly.type
_entity_poly.pdbx_seq_one_letter_code
_entity_poly.pdbx_strand_id
1 'polypeptide(L)'
;PPSSTGLVTLPEEERVKILEGLKKNWEKLNSDYQKLSLTVDTVPKISRKVNMEQQLKMLEDNIHKFSHPNILVNFAGAYAQRA
;
A
#
# COMPACT_ATOMS: atom_id res chain seq x y z
N PRO A 1 -18.98 -25.89 -17.38
CA PRO A 1 -18.28 -25.67 -16.09
C PRO A 1 -17.59 -24.30 -16.07
N PRO A 2 -18.17 -23.27 -15.42
CA PRO A 2 -17.52 -21.97 -15.31
C PRO A 2 -16.66 -21.94 -14.03
N SER A 3 -15.46 -21.39 -13.94
CA SER A 3 -14.55 -20.78 -14.91
C SER A 3 -13.17 -20.81 -14.26
N SER A 4 -12.15 -21.19 -15.02
CA SER A 4 -10.75 -21.21 -14.59
C SER A 4 -10.20 -19.78 -14.52
N THR A 5 -10.53 -19.05 -13.46
CA THR A 5 -10.04 -17.67 -13.28
C THR A 5 -9.73 -17.48 -11.81
N GLY A 6 -8.44 -17.47 -11.45
CA GLY A 6 -7.93 -17.32 -10.07
C GLY A 6 -8.19 -15.95 -9.42
N LEU A 7 -9.24 -15.25 -9.87
CA LEU A 7 -9.73 -13.99 -9.34
C LEU A 7 -10.83 -14.28 -8.32
N VAL A 8 -10.62 -13.87 -7.09
CA VAL A 8 -11.57 -14.04 -5.98
C VAL A 8 -12.05 -12.65 -5.54
N THR A 9 -13.35 -12.51 -5.29
CA THR A 9 -13.92 -11.31 -4.67
C THR A 9 -13.43 -11.19 -3.23
N LEU A 10 -12.82 -10.06 -2.90
CA LEU A 10 -12.41 -9.77 -1.53
C LEU A 10 -13.67 -9.50 -0.67
N PRO A 11 -13.88 -10.24 0.44
CA PRO A 11 -14.98 -9.94 1.36
C PRO A 11 -14.91 -8.52 1.88
N GLU A 12 -16.08 -7.88 2.04
CA GLU A 12 -16.16 -6.48 2.44
C GLU A 12 -15.51 -6.21 3.79
N GLU A 13 -15.70 -7.10 4.76
CA GLU A 13 -15.12 -6.96 6.11
C GLU A 13 -13.58 -7.00 6.06
N GLU A 14 -13.01 -7.88 5.25
CA GLU A 14 -11.56 -7.99 5.05
C GLU A 14 -11.03 -6.78 4.27
N ARG A 15 -11.76 -6.29 3.26
CA ARG A 15 -11.43 -5.04 2.54
C ARG A 15 -11.34 -3.86 3.51
N VAL A 16 -12.32 -3.72 4.41
CA VAL A 16 -12.36 -2.63 5.39
C VAL A 16 -11.18 -2.75 6.38
N LYS A 17 -10.92 -3.95 6.92
CA LYS A 17 -9.75 -4.17 7.80
C LYS A 17 -8.42 -3.81 7.11
N ILE A 18 -8.26 -4.20 5.84
CA ILE A 18 -7.08 -3.85 5.04
C ILE A 18 -6.99 -2.33 4.86
N LEU A 19 -8.10 -1.67 4.49
CA LEU A 19 -8.15 -0.22 4.29
C LEU A 19 -7.79 0.56 5.57
N GLU A 20 -8.29 0.13 6.72
CA GLU A 20 -7.95 0.72 8.02
C GLU A 20 -6.46 0.54 8.35
N GLY A 21 -5.92 -0.66 8.12
CA GLY A 21 -4.49 -0.92 8.28
C GLY A 21 -3.61 -0.05 7.38
N LEU A 22 -3.99 0.11 6.10
CA LEU A 22 -3.30 0.98 5.15
C LEU A 22 -3.31 2.44 5.60
N LYS A 23 -4.46 2.96 6.04
CA LYS A 23 -4.60 4.33 6.57
C LYS A 23 -3.73 4.54 7.81
N LYS A 24 -3.74 3.61 8.76
CA LYS A 24 -2.92 3.68 9.97
C LYS A 24 -1.42 3.69 9.64
N ASN A 25 -0.99 2.90 8.66
CA ASN A 25 0.39 2.89 8.19
C ASN A 25 0.76 4.22 7.52
N TRP A 26 -0.13 4.78 6.71
CA TRP A 26 0.07 6.10 6.09
C TRP A 26 0.17 7.19 7.15
N GLU A 27 -0.72 7.22 8.15
CA GLU A 27 -0.68 8.20 9.24
C GLU A 27 0.64 8.16 10.01
N LYS A 28 1.11 6.96 10.34
CA LYS A 28 2.39 6.78 11.03
C LYS A 28 3.56 7.30 10.18
N LEU A 29 3.64 6.87 8.93
CA LEU A 29 4.73 7.26 8.03
C LEU A 29 4.69 8.76 7.73
N ASN A 30 3.51 9.33 7.50
CA ASN A 30 3.33 10.75 7.25
C ASN A 30 3.70 11.55 8.50
N SER A 31 3.31 11.12 9.70
CA SER A 31 3.75 11.76 10.95
C SER A 31 5.27 11.82 11.06
N ASP A 32 5.97 10.74 10.72
CA ASP A 32 7.43 10.71 10.74
C ASP A 32 8.05 11.53 9.60
N TYR A 33 7.39 11.61 8.45
CA TYR A 33 7.79 12.44 7.33
C TYR A 33 7.70 13.93 7.68
N GLN A 34 6.61 14.37 8.32
CA GLN A 34 6.43 15.75 8.77
C GLN A 34 7.44 16.19 9.85
N LYS A 35 8.02 15.23 10.59
CA LYS A 35 9.09 15.49 11.59
C LYS A 35 10.48 15.60 10.96
N LEU A 36 10.64 15.40 9.65
CA LEU A 36 11.94 15.56 9.01
C LEU A 36 12.45 17.00 9.16
N SER A 37 13.77 17.12 9.35
CA SER A 37 14.43 18.43 9.40
C SER A 37 14.19 19.19 8.10
N LEU A 38 13.91 20.50 8.20
CA LEU A 38 13.77 21.40 7.04
C LEU A 38 15.06 21.45 6.20
N THR A 39 16.21 21.22 6.82
CA THR A 39 17.53 21.11 6.17
C THR A 39 17.83 19.66 5.76
N VAL A 40 17.73 19.40 4.45
CA VAL A 40 17.94 18.09 3.82
C VAL A 40 19.19 18.15 2.91
N ASP A 41 20.30 18.60 3.48
CA ASP A 41 21.49 18.97 2.68
C ASP A 41 22.54 17.86 2.56
N THR A 42 22.27 16.68 3.10
CA THR A 42 23.18 15.53 3.04
C THR A 42 22.56 14.37 2.26
N VAL A 43 23.39 13.64 1.51
CA VAL A 43 22.96 12.48 0.71
C VAL A 43 22.11 11.47 1.51
N PRO A 44 22.47 11.10 2.76
CA PRO A 44 21.62 10.20 3.56
C PRO A 44 20.25 10.79 3.90
N LYS A 45 20.17 12.09 4.17
CA LYS A 45 18.91 12.78 4.46
C LYS A 45 18.00 12.82 3.24
N ILE A 46 18.57 13.12 2.06
CA ILE A 46 17.84 13.13 0.79
C ILE A 46 17.31 11.72 0.47
N SER A 47 18.15 10.70 0.58
CA SER A 47 17.77 9.31 0.32
C SER A 47 16.62 8.85 1.23
N ARG A 48 16.70 9.18 2.54
CA ARG A 48 15.62 8.91 3.49
C ARG A 48 14.32 9.60 3.08
N LYS A 49 14.36 10.89 2.73
CA LYS A 49 13.18 11.65 2.28
C LYS A 49 12.53 11.01 1.06
N VAL A 50 13.31 10.76 0.01
CA VAL A 50 12.82 10.16 -1.25
C VAL A 50 12.21 8.78 -1.00
N ASN A 51 12.83 7.96 -0.16
CA ASN A 51 12.30 6.64 0.18
C ASN A 51 10.95 6.74 0.93
N MET A 52 10.81 7.69 1.85
CA MET A 52 9.55 7.93 2.55
C MET A 52 8.47 8.46 1.60
N GLU A 53 8.79 9.36 0.66
CA GLU A 53 7.86 9.84 -0.38
C GLU A 53 7.36 8.71 -1.28
N GLN A 54 8.25 7.81 -1.71
CA GLN A 54 7.88 6.63 -2.51
C GLN A 54 6.94 5.69 -1.74
N GLN A 55 7.22 5.45 -0.46
CA GLN A 55 6.37 4.62 0.39
C GLN A 55 5.00 5.27 0.65
N LEU A 56 4.94 6.58 0.88
CA LEU A 56 3.69 7.32 1.04
C LEU A 56 2.82 7.23 -0.22
N LYS A 57 3.42 7.47 -1.40
CA LYS A 57 2.72 7.32 -2.68
C LYS A 57 2.16 5.92 -2.88
N MET A 58 2.95 4.89 -2.56
CA MET A 58 2.49 3.50 -2.66
C MET A 58 1.31 3.22 -1.71
N LEU A 59 1.34 3.77 -0.50
CA LEU A 59 0.23 3.66 0.45
C LEU A 59 -1.02 4.38 -0.05
N GLU A 60 -0.89 5.58 -0.62
CA GLU A 60 -1.99 6.34 -1.23
C GLU A 60 -2.63 5.57 -2.39
N ASP A 61 -1.83 5.03 -3.30
CA ASP A 61 -2.30 4.22 -4.42
C ASP A 61 -3.06 2.98 -3.93
N ASN A 62 -2.56 2.33 -2.86
CA ASN A 62 -3.23 1.18 -2.27
C ASN A 62 -4.53 1.60 -1.56
N ILE A 63 -4.53 2.67 -0.76
CA ILE A 63 -5.75 3.19 -0.12
C ILE A 63 -6.82 3.50 -1.18
N HIS A 64 -6.43 4.13 -2.29
CA HIS A 64 -7.33 4.41 -3.40
C HIS A 64 -7.89 3.14 -4.04
N LYS A 65 -7.06 2.10 -4.26
CA LYS A 65 -7.57 0.81 -4.75
C LYS A 65 -8.56 0.18 -3.77
N PHE A 66 -8.22 0.20 -2.48
CA PHE A 66 -9.02 -0.42 -1.43
C PHE A 66 -10.24 0.40 -1.01
N SER A 67 -10.37 1.67 -1.41
CA SER A 67 -11.56 2.49 -1.13
C SER A 67 -12.76 2.13 -2.00
N HIS A 68 -12.54 1.45 -3.13
CA HIS A 68 -13.59 1.02 -4.03
C HIS A 68 -14.18 -0.32 -3.56
N PRO A 69 -15.51 -0.49 -3.50
CA PRO A 69 -16.12 -1.79 -3.21
C PRO A 69 -15.93 -2.77 -4.38
N ASN A 70 -16.18 -4.06 -4.14
CA ASN A 70 -16.13 -5.14 -5.15
C ASN A 70 -14.74 -5.37 -5.78
N ILE A 71 -13.71 -5.45 -4.95
CA ILE A 71 -12.34 -5.70 -5.39
C ILE A 71 -12.16 -7.18 -5.74
N LEU A 72 -11.58 -7.45 -6.90
CA LEU A 72 -11.13 -8.78 -7.31
C LEU A 72 -9.63 -8.90 -7.06
N VAL A 73 -9.24 -9.93 -6.32
CA VAL A 73 -7.84 -10.24 -6.01
C VAL A 73 -7.40 -11.49 -6.75
N ASN A 74 -6.24 -11.43 -7.40
CA ASN A 74 -5.62 -12.58 -8.06
C ASN A 74 -4.64 -13.26 -7.11
N PHE A 75 -4.98 -14.44 -6.60
CA PHE A 75 -4.08 -15.20 -5.72
C PHE A 75 -3.03 -16.03 -6.48
N ALA A 76 -3.21 -16.28 -7.78
CA ALA A 76 -2.29 -17.09 -8.58
C ALA A 76 -0.94 -16.40 -8.85
N GLY A 77 -0.92 -15.05 -8.91
CA GLY A 77 0.30 -14.28 -9.18
C GLY A 77 1.29 -14.21 -8.01
N ALA A 78 0.82 -14.35 -6.76
CA ALA A 78 1.63 -14.15 -5.57
C ALA A 78 2.57 -15.34 -5.27
N TYR A 79 2.21 -16.56 -5.70
CA TYR A 79 3.01 -17.77 -5.49
C TYR A 79 3.95 -18.10 -6.66
N ALA A 80 3.72 -17.53 -7.85
CA ALA A 80 4.50 -17.83 -9.05
C ALA A 80 5.87 -17.12 -9.13
N GLN A 81 6.13 -16.10 -8.29
CA GLN A 81 7.40 -15.36 -8.27
C GLN A 81 8.42 -15.86 -7.24
N ARG A 82 8.16 -17.02 -6.62
CA ARG A 82 9.05 -17.67 -5.65
C ARG A 82 9.48 -19.09 -6.06
N ALA A 83 9.26 -19.47 -7.32
CA ALA A 83 9.73 -20.74 -7.89
C ALA A 83 10.95 -20.50 -8.79
#